data_AF-A0A382UYD6-F1
#
_entry.id   AF-A0A382UYD6-F1
#
_cell.length_a   1.000
_cell.length_b   1.000
_cell.length_c   1.000
_cell.angle_alpha   90.00
_cell.angle_beta   90.00
_cell.angle_gamma   90.00
#
_symmetry.space_group_name_H-M   'P 1'
#
loop_
_entity.id
_entity.type
_entity.pdbx_description
1 polymer ?
#
loop_
_entity_poly.entity_id
_entity_poly.type
_entity_poly.pdbx_seq_one_letter_code
_entity_poly.pdbx_strand_id
1 'polypeptide(L)'
;MANCTQESANDKIYAKAKRIMNKYRSFFIGGDHSITYPILKAQTKPFDVFWFDAHPDLYDFYKHKFSHATVMRRILELHNCRTIYLIGNRAIEPEEKEFLKDTERVKRIHFNQIKRTHSRRYYITIDMDVLDPSEAP
;
A
#
# COMPACT_ATOMS: atom_id res chain seq x y z
N MET A 1 28.27 2.73 -13.35
CA MET A 1 26.86 2.27 -13.31
C MET A 1 26.09 3.24 -12.42
N ALA A 2 24.98 3.81 -12.87
CA ALA A 2 24.19 4.69 -12.00
C ALA A 2 23.62 3.83 -10.85
N ASN A 3 23.96 4.15 -9.59
CA ASN A 3 23.37 3.50 -8.43
C ASN A 3 21.86 3.78 -8.45
N CYS A 4 21.06 2.77 -8.77
CA CYS A 4 19.61 2.87 -8.76
C CYS A 4 19.15 2.86 -7.29
N THR A 5 18.84 4.04 -6.75
CA THR A 5 18.23 4.14 -5.42
C THR A 5 16.74 3.84 -5.50
N GLN A 6 16.13 3.55 -4.36
CA GLN A 6 14.70 3.34 -4.24
C GLN A 6 13.89 4.57 -4.68
N GLU A 7 14.38 5.77 -4.37
CA GLU A 7 13.78 7.03 -4.82
C GLU A 7 13.80 7.14 -6.35
N SER A 8 14.94 6.80 -6.99
CA SER A 8 15.04 6.83 -8.45
C SER A 8 14.11 5.81 -9.12
N ALA A 9 13.84 4.68 -8.47
CA ALA A 9 12.85 3.71 -8.91
C ALA A 9 11.42 4.26 -8.75
N ASN A 10 11.13 4.86 -7.58
CA ASN A 10 9.84 5.50 -7.29
C ASN A 10 9.49 6.59 -8.31
N ASP A 11 10.46 7.42 -8.71
CA ASP A 11 10.24 8.48 -9.70
C ASP A 11 9.87 7.91 -11.07
N LYS A 12 10.55 6.85 -11.52
CA LYS A 12 10.24 6.16 -12.78
C LYS A 12 8.85 5.51 -12.75
N ILE A 13 8.51 4.86 -11.64
CA ILE A 13 7.20 4.23 -11.45
C ILE A 13 6.11 5.29 -11.43
N TYR A 14 6.28 6.38 -10.67
CA TYR A 14 5.35 7.50 -10.62
C TYR A 14 5.07 8.08 -12.01
N ALA A 15 6.13 8.36 -12.78
CA ALA A 15 6.00 8.93 -14.13
C ALA A 15 5.20 7.98 -15.06
N LYS A 16 5.47 6.67 -14.99
CA LYS A 16 4.75 5.68 -15.78
C LYS A 16 3.30 5.53 -15.33
N ALA A 17 3.06 5.43 -14.03
CA ALA A 17 1.74 5.30 -13.42
C ALA A 17 0.84 6.48 -13.79
N LYS A 18 1.35 7.71 -13.62
CA LYS A 18 0.64 8.94 -14.00
C LYS A 18 0.22 8.95 -15.47
N ARG A 19 1.07 8.45 -16.36
CA ARG A 19 0.78 8.38 -17.80
C ARG A 19 -0.32 7.37 -18.12
N ILE A 20 -0.29 6.18 -17.51
CA ILE A 20 -1.22 5.09 -17.88
C ILE A 20 -2.57 5.19 -17.15
N MET A 21 -2.57 5.58 -15.88
CA MET A 21 -3.78 5.60 -15.04
C MET A 21 -4.74 6.73 -15.40
N ASN A 22 -4.25 7.79 -16.06
CA ASN A 22 -5.10 8.84 -16.61
C ASN A 22 -5.91 8.38 -17.84
N LYS A 23 -5.48 7.30 -18.51
CA LYS A 23 -6.08 6.84 -19.77
C LYS A 23 -6.79 5.51 -19.63
N TYR A 24 -6.31 4.62 -18.76
CA TYR A 24 -6.78 3.25 -18.69
C TYR A 24 -6.99 2.79 -17.24
N ARG A 25 -7.90 1.83 -17.08
CA ARG A 25 -7.87 0.96 -15.89
C ARG A 25 -6.58 0.15 -15.96
N SER A 26 -5.71 0.36 -14.99
CA SER A 26 -4.33 -0.14 -15.01
C SER A 26 -4.15 -1.26 -13.99
N PHE A 27 -3.31 -2.23 -14.33
CA PHE A 27 -2.84 -3.28 -13.44
C PHE A 27 -1.32 -3.22 -13.41
N PHE A 28 -0.72 -3.41 -12.24
CA PHE A 28 0.72 -3.32 -12.02
C PHE A 28 1.20 -4.62 -11.39
N ILE A 29 2.33 -5.12 -11.88
CA ILE A 29 3.05 -6.26 -11.29
C ILE A 29 4.39 -5.71 -10.82
N GLY A 30 4.66 -5.87 -9.54
CA GLY A 30 5.89 -5.41 -8.88
C GLY A 30 6.87 -6.52 -8.57
N GLY A 31 7.92 -6.14 -7.84
CA GLY A 31 8.74 -7.06 -7.09
C GLY A 31 8.22 -7.17 -5.66
N ASP A 32 8.39 -6.09 -4.88
CA ASP A 32 7.87 -5.96 -3.52
C ASP A 32 6.76 -4.89 -3.42
N HIS A 33 6.17 -4.76 -2.23
CA HIS A 33 5.05 -3.85 -1.98
C HIS A 33 5.42 -2.36 -2.12
N SER A 34 6.71 -2.01 -2.13
CA SER A 34 7.19 -0.62 -2.18
C SER A 34 6.76 0.15 -3.42
N ILE A 35 6.49 -0.55 -4.52
CA ILE A 35 6.02 0.07 -5.76
C ILE A 35 4.64 0.72 -5.62
N THR A 36 3.85 0.34 -4.60
CA THR A 36 2.48 0.83 -4.43
C THR A 36 2.45 2.31 -4.07
N TYR A 37 3.41 2.79 -3.27
CA TYR A 37 3.48 4.21 -2.91
C TYR A 37 3.60 5.15 -4.13
N PRO A 38 4.59 5.02 -5.03
CA PRO A 38 4.69 5.90 -6.19
C PRO A 38 3.52 5.76 -7.17
N ILE A 39 2.87 4.59 -7.25
CA ILE A 39 1.65 4.40 -8.04
C ILE A 39 0.49 5.20 -7.46
N LEU A 40 0.26 5.11 -6.16
CA LEU A 40 -0.82 5.83 -5.48
C LEU A 40 -0.56 7.33 -5.41
N LYS A 41 0.71 7.74 -5.28
CA LYS A 41 1.12 9.15 -5.38
C LYS A 41 0.74 9.77 -6.74
N ALA A 42 0.62 8.97 -7.80
CA ALA A 42 0.19 9.43 -9.12
C ALA A 42 -1.33 9.66 -9.23
N GLN A 43 -2.13 9.20 -8.27
CA GLN A 43 -3.58 9.47 -8.23
C GLN A 43 -3.83 10.93 -7.87
N THR A 44 -4.76 11.56 -8.59
CA THR A 44 -5.16 12.96 -8.34
C THR A 44 -6.48 13.08 -7.57
N LYS A 45 -7.36 12.09 -7.72
CA LYS A 45 -8.68 12.07 -7.07
C LYS A 45 -8.64 11.28 -5.77
N PRO A 46 -9.44 11.65 -4.75
CA PRO A 46 -9.52 10.89 -3.51
C PRO A 46 -9.85 9.41 -3.74
N PHE A 47 -9.16 8.53 -3.02
CA PHE A 47 -9.30 7.08 -3.16
C PHE A 47 -9.25 6.39 -1.80
N ASP A 48 -9.82 5.19 -1.74
CA ASP A 48 -9.61 4.23 -0.66
C ASP A 48 -8.63 3.14 -1.12
N VAL A 49 -8.04 2.40 -0.19
CA VAL A 49 -7.14 1.30 -0.51
C VAL A 49 -7.66 0.03 0.15
N PHE A 50 -7.75 -1.06 -0.61
CA PHE A 50 -7.86 -2.39 -0.05
C PHE A 50 -6.45 -3.00 -0.02
N TRP A 51 -5.92 -3.16 1.18
CA TRP A 51 -4.55 -3.58 1.45
C TRP A 51 -4.56 -5.03 1.92
N PHE A 52 -4.20 -5.95 1.03
CA PHE A 52 -4.07 -7.36 1.34
C PHE A 52 -2.61 -7.66 1.64
N ASP A 53 -2.31 -8.02 2.88
CA ASP A 53 -0.94 -8.19 3.35
C ASP A 53 -0.94 -8.90 4.72
N ALA A 54 0.09 -9.71 5.01
CA ALA A 54 0.30 -10.24 6.36
C ALA A 54 0.77 -9.16 7.36
N HIS A 55 1.48 -8.15 6.85
CA HIS A 55 2.05 -7.03 7.57
C HIS A 55 1.27 -5.75 7.25
N PRO A 56 1.27 -4.75 8.16
CA PRO A 56 0.62 -3.48 7.86
C PRO A 56 1.58 -2.50 7.16
N ASP A 57 2.89 -2.75 7.10
CA ASP A 57 3.89 -1.85 6.53
C ASP A 57 3.84 -0.41 7.08
N LEU A 58 3.74 -0.30 8.40
CA LEU A 58 3.47 0.95 9.12
C LEU A 58 4.67 1.55 9.85
N TYR A 59 5.84 0.92 9.76
CA TYR A 59 7.08 1.50 10.25
C TYR A 59 7.29 2.90 9.68
N ASP A 60 7.82 3.82 10.48
CA ASP A 60 8.21 5.14 9.97
C ASP A 60 9.49 5.03 9.12
N PHE A 61 10.42 4.16 9.52
CA PHE A 61 11.69 3.91 8.86
C PHE A 61 12.13 2.46 9.03
N TYR A 62 12.59 1.82 7.95
CA TYR A 62 13.19 0.50 8.02
C TYR A 62 14.31 0.38 6.98
N LYS A 63 15.57 0.51 7.43
CA LYS A 63 16.79 0.72 6.61
C LYS A 63 16.80 2.01 5.78
N HIS A 64 15.66 2.41 5.22
CA HIS A 64 15.39 3.67 4.52
C HIS A 64 13.89 4.01 4.64
N LYS A 65 13.52 5.25 4.27
CA LYS A 65 12.14 5.77 4.40
C LYS A 65 11.15 5.16 3.40
N PHE A 66 11.63 4.66 2.26
CA PHE A 66 10.82 4.10 1.19
C PHE A 66 11.01 2.59 1.05
N SER A 67 10.98 1.85 2.16
CA SER A 67 11.13 0.39 2.13
C SER A 67 9.78 -0.33 2.01
N HIS A 68 9.80 -1.64 1.72
CA HIS A 68 8.61 -2.49 1.76
C HIS A 68 7.89 -2.41 3.13
N ALA A 69 8.61 -2.35 4.26
CA ALA A 69 7.98 -2.30 5.58
C ALA A 69 7.38 -0.93 5.98
N THR A 70 7.41 0.08 5.09
CA THR A 70 7.04 1.48 5.41
C THR A 70 5.94 2.04 4.49
N VAL A 71 5.43 1.23 3.56
CA VAL A 71 4.67 1.69 2.40
C VAL A 71 3.31 2.25 2.79
N MET A 72 2.58 1.55 3.68
CA MET A 72 1.29 2.04 4.17
C MET A 72 1.47 3.38 4.89
N ARG A 73 2.54 3.53 5.68
CA ARG A 73 2.86 4.80 6.36
C ARG A 73 3.03 5.93 5.36
N ARG A 74 3.76 5.71 4.26
CA ARG A 74 3.92 6.71 3.18
C ARG A 74 2.61 7.03 2.46
N ILE A 75 1.74 6.04 2.26
CA ILE A 75 0.43 6.24 1.62
C ILE A 75 -0.49 7.07 2.52
N LEU A 76 -0.43 6.90 3.83
CA LEU A 76 -1.20 7.71 4.78
C LEU A 76 -0.76 9.19 4.77
N GLU A 77 0.46 9.51 4.36
CA GLU A 77 0.88 10.91 4.16
C GLU A 77 0.20 11.57 2.94
N LEU A 78 -0.37 10.78 2.01
CA LEU A 78 -1.08 11.31 0.86
C LEU A 78 -2.43 11.89 1.29
N HIS A 79 -2.61 13.19 1.06
CA HIS A 79 -3.82 13.93 1.45
C HIS A 79 -5.10 13.43 0.78
N ASN A 80 -4.99 12.70 -0.33
CA ASN A 80 -6.11 12.15 -1.09
C ASN A 80 -6.35 10.65 -0.83
N CYS A 81 -5.53 9.99 -0.01
CA CYS A 81 -5.89 8.67 0.52
C CYS A 81 -6.89 8.86 1.67
N ARG A 82 -8.12 8.33 1.55
CA ARG A 82 -9.15 8.55 2.59
C ARG A 82 -9.09 7.46 3.65
N THR A 83 -9.21 6.20 3.23
CA THR A 83 -9.23 5.04 4.13
C THR A 83 -8.46 3.89 3.52
N ILE A 84 -7.67 3.21 4.36
CA ILE A 84 -7.01 1.95 4.04
C ILE A 84 -7.75 0.84 4.79
N TYR A 85 -8.28 -0.12 4.04
CA TYR A 85 -8.89 -1.33 4.57
C TYR A 85 -7.83 -2.43 4.61
N LEU A 86 -7.29 -2.70 5.79
CA LEU A 86 -6.24 -3.70 6.02
C LEU A 86 -6.87 -5.10 6.19
N ILE A 87 -6.45 -6.05 5.36
CA ILE A 87 -7.04 -7.38 5.21
C ILE A 87 -5.94 -8.45 5.25
N GLY A 88 -6.14 -9.50 6.05
CA GLY A 88 -5.23 -10.65 6.13
C GLY A 88 -4.06 -10.46 7.10
N ASN A 89 -3.99 -9.30 7.74
CA ASN A 89 -2.88 -8.93 8.60
C ASN A 89 -2.82 -9.79 9.88
N ARG A 90 -1.62 -10.30 10.18
CA ARG A 90 -1.35 -11.22 11.29
C ARG A 90 0.00 -11.01 11.96
N ALA A 91 0.91 -10.30 11.30
CA ALA A 91 2.18 -9.85 11.85
C ALA A 91 2.12 -8.33 12.06
N ILE A 92 1.93 -7.88 13.30
CA ILE A 92 1.90 -6.46 13.65
C ILE A 92 2.86 -6.23 14.81
N GLU A 93 3.78 -5.30 14.61
CA GLU A 93 4.80 -4.97 15.59
C GLU A 93 4.30 -3.90 16.58
N PRO A 94 4.87 -3.79 17.79
CA PRO A 94 4.38 -2.88 18.83
C PRO A 94 4.27 -1.41 18.38
N GLU A 95 5.26 -0.90 17.62
CA GLU A 95 5.24 0.47 17.09
C GLU A 95 4.08 0.69 16.09
N GLU A 96 3.82 -0.30 15.24
CA GLU A 96 2.72 -0.26 14.27
C GLU A 96 1.36 -0.33 14.98
N LYS A 97 1.25 -1.14 16.04
CA LYS A 97 0.06 -1.17 16.89
C LYS A 97 -0.20 0.18 17.53
N GLU A 98 0.83 0.86 17.99
CA GLU A 98 0.68 2.20 18.58
C GLU A 98 0.20 3.20 17.53
N PHE A 99 0.84 3.24 16.37
CA PHE A 99 0.41 4.10 15.27
C PHE A 99 -1.04 3.85 14.83
N LEU A 100 -1.47 2.58 14.82
CA LEU A 100 -2.85 2.20 14.50
C LEU A 100 -3.89 2.75 15.49
N LYS A 101 -3.53 3.00 16.75
CA LYS A 101 -4.44 3.61 17.73
C LYS A 101 -4.70 5.09 17.43
N ASP A 102 -3.70 5.77 16.86
CA ASP A 102 -3.73 7.21 16.60
C ASP A 102 -4.37 7.57 15.25
N THR A 103 -4.73 6.57 14.43
CA THR A 103 -5.27 6.81 13.08
C THR A 103 -6.62 6.14 12.84
N GLU A 104 -7.63 6.95 12.54
CA GLU A 104 -8.95 6.45 12.11
C GLU A 104 -8.99 6.10 10.61
N ARG A 105 -7.90 6.38 9.88
CA ARG A 105 -7.82 6.17 8.43
C ARG A 105 -7.48 4.72 8.07
N VAL A 106 -7.09 3.88 9.03
CA VAL A 106 -6.86 2.45 8.80
C VAL A 106 -7.97 1.65 9.47
N LYS A 107 -8.68 0.84 8.69
CA LYS A 107 -9.76 -0.03 9.17
C LYS A 107 -9.39 -1.47 8.91
N ARG A 108 -9.18 -2.25 9.96
CA ARG A 108 -8.96 -3.69 9.86
C ARG A 108 -10.28 -4.38 9.57
N ILE A 109 -10.34 -5.14 8.48
CA ILE A 109 -11.54 -5.90 8.09
C ILE A 109 -11.16 -7.32 7.66
N HIS A 110 -12.07 -8.25 7.89
CA HIS A 110 -11.97 -9.61 7.39
C HIS A 110 -12.38 -9.71 5.92
N PHE A 111 -11.93 -10.77 5.23
CA PHE A 111 -12.25 -11.00 3.82
C PHE A 111 -13.77 -10.99 3.54
N ASN A 112 -14.57 -11.59 4.42
CA ASN A 112 -16.03 -11.60 4.31
C ASN A 112 -16.70 -10.22 4.51
N GLN A 113 -15.94 -9.20 4.90
CA GLN A 113 -16.41 -7.82 5.04
C GLN A 113 -16.22 -7.00 3.75
N ILE A 114 -15.39 -7.45 2.80
CA ILE A 114 -15.09 -6.67 1.59
C ILE A 114 -16.36 -6.31 0.80
N LYS A 115 -17.27 -7.27 0.60
CA LYS A 115 -18.52 -7.06 -0.16
C LYS A 115 -19.47 -6.03 0.48
N ARG A 116 -19.39 -5.83 1.80
CA ARG A 116 -20.20 -4.85 2.55
C ARG A 116 -19.46 -3.52 2.77
N THR A 117 -18.17 -3.47 2.47
CA THR A 117 -17.38 -2.24 2.54
C THR A 117 -17.66 -1.37 1.32
N HIS A 118 -18.32 -0.24 1.54
CA HIS A 118 -18.61 0.69 0.46
C HIS A 118 -17.40 1.57 0.13
N SER A 119 -16.97 1.54 -1.13
CA SER A 119 -15.98 2.48 -1.67
C SER A 119 -16.31 2.84 -3.11
N ARG A 120 -16.41 4.14 -3.39
CA ARG A 120 -16.72 4.66 -4.72
C ARG A 120 -15.50 4.67 -5.65
N ARG A 121 -14.31 4.93 -5.11
CA ARG A 121 -13.05 4.94 -5.84
C ARG A 121 -11.99 4.31 -4.95
N TYR A 122 -11.44 3.20 -5.40
CA TYR A 122 -10.46 2.44 -4.65
C TYR A 122 -9.31 1.97 -5.52
N TYR A 123 -8.21 1.64 -4.86
CA TYR A 123 -7.12 0.84 -5.39
C TYR A 123 -7.03 -0.46 -4.57
N ILE A 124 -6.70 -1.56 -5.24
CA ILE A 124 -6.45 -2.85 -4.58
C ILE A 124 -4.96 -3.13 -4.73
N THR A 125 -4.30 -3.41 -3.61
CA THR A 125 -2.91 -3.85 -3.57
C THR A 125 -2.83 -5.16 -2.81
N ILE A 126 -2.02 -6.07 -3.31
CA ILE A 126 -1.90 -7.43 -2.79
C ILE A 126 -0.42 -7.73 -2.65
N ASP A 127 0.05 -7.82 -1.40
CA ASP A 127 1.26 -8.57 -1.08
C ASP A 127 0.91 -10.05 -1.10
N MET A 128 1.78 -10.86 -1.69
CA MET A 128 1.54 -12.29 -1.82
C MET A 128 1.57 -12.98 -0.45
N ASP A 129 2.33 -12.42 0.50
CA ASP A 129 2.44 -12.97 1.85
C ASP A 129 1.12 -12.92 2.64
N VAL A 130 0.08 -12.25 2.12
CA VAL A 130 -1.27 -12.31 2.68
C VAL A 130 -1.80 -13.74 2.72
N LEU A 131 -1.38 -14.58 1.77
CA LEU A 131 -1.74 -15.99 1.70
C LEU A 131 -1.00 -16.80 2.77
N ASP A 132 -1.50 -18.00 3.04
CA ASP A 132 -0.81 -18.92 3.93
C ASP A 132 0.55 -19.32 3.30
N PRO A 133 1.66 -19.36 4.06
CA PRO A 133 2.97 -19.73 3.52
C PRO A 133 3.01 -21.13 2.86
N SER A 134 2.09 -22.03 3.21
CA SER A 134 1.97 -23.34 2.53
C SER A 134 1.40 -23.24 1.11
N GLU A 135 0.67 -22.18 0.79
CA GLU A 135 0.08 -21.93 -0.53
C GLU A 135 0.94 -20.97 -1.37
N ALA A 136 1.67 -20.06 -0.72
CA ALA A 136 2.60 -19.12 -1.34
C ALA A 136 3.90 -19.03 -0.53
N PRO A 137 4.86 -19.94 -0.78
CA PRO A 137 6.11 -20.04 -0.02
C PRO A 137 7.17 -18.98 -0.38
#